data_AF-A0A7R9PGN6-F1
#
_entry.id   AF-A0A7R9PGN6-F1
#
_cell.length_a   1.000
_cell.length_b   1.000
_cell.length_c   1.000
_cell.angle_alpha   90.00
_cell.angle_beta   90.00
_cell.angle_gamma   90.00
#
_symmetry.space_group_name_H-M   'P 1'
#
loop_
_entity.id
_entity.type
_entity.pdbx_description
1 polymer ?
#
loop_
_entity_poly.entity_id
_entity_poly.type
_entity_poly.pdbx_seq_one_letter_code
_entity_poly.pdbx_strand_id
1 'polypeptide(L)'
;FIFIFQTSVLGDSVGGVLKSLLDSQEMAYAKEIITYNRFIIQGTVRPSLVQKLSEVADSLNNKKVSELWDMVRYMTQVPAQASGDPLLFRRSKVLQTALISQAKKYLQDR
;
A
#
# COMPACT_ATOMS: atom_id res chain seq x y z
N PHE A 1 2.96 -8.16 16.83
CA PHE A 1 3.01 -6.79 16.30
C PHE A 1 1.86 -6.46 15.33
N ILE A 2 0.67 -7.05 15.52
CA ILE A 2 -0.53 -6.80 14.69
C ILE A 2 -1.68 -6.53 15.67
N PHE A 3 -1.68 -5.35 16.30
CA PHE A 3 -2.78 -4.92 17.17
C PHE A 3 -3.22 -3.47 16.93
N ILE A 4 -2.65 -2.75 15.96
CA ILE A 4 -2.97 -1.32 15.77
C ILE A 4 -4.22 -1.07 14.90
N PHE A 5 -4.78 -2.09 14.22
CA PHE A 5 -5.95 -1.88 13.34
C PHE A 5 -7.18 -2.73 13.67
N GLN A 6 -7.18 -3.44 14.80
CA GLN A 6 -8.43 -3.93 15.35
C GLN A 6 -9.00 -2.78 16.17
N THR A 7 -10.15 -2.27 15.74
CA THR A 7 -10.93 -1.23 16.43
C THR A 7 -10.76 -1.34 17.94
N SER A 8 -10.11 -0.36 18.57
CA SER A 8 -10.08 -0.23 20.03
C SER A 8 -11.51 -0.04 20.51
N VAL A 9 -12.16 -1.14 20.86
CA VAL A 9 -13.39 -1.17 21.64
C VAL A 9 -12.99 -1.75 23.00
N LEU A 10 -12.35 -0.93 23.82
CA LEU A 10 -12.32 -1.13 25.26
C LEU A 10 -13.18 -0.01 25.85
N GLY A 11 -14.29 -0.42 26.46
CA GLY A 11 -15.30 0.47 27.02
C GLY A 11 -14.74 1.35 28.13
N ASP A 12 -15.22 2.59 28.19
CA ASP A 12 -16.37 2.93 29.03
C ASP A 12 -16.99 4.27 28.60
N SER A 13 -18.32 4.25 28.48
CA SER A 13 -19.32 5.32 28.61
C SER A 13 -18.98 6.78 28.22
N VAL A 14 -19.70 7.30 27.21
CA VAL A 14 -20.66 8.43 27.28
C VAL A 14 -20.86 9.03 25.87
N GLY A 15 -22.02 8.80 25.26
CA GLY A 15 -22.78 9.78 24.48
C GLY A 15 -22.18 10.51 23.27
N GLY A 16 -21.00 10.16 22.77
CA GLY A 16 -20.40 10.77 21.57
C GLY A 16 -19.98 9.70 20.59
N VAL A 17 -20.47 9.77 19.35
CA VAL A 17 -19.97 8.95 18.23
C VAL A 17 -18.44 9.04 18.24
N LEU A 18 -17.76 7.93 18.52
CA LEU A 18 -16.31 7.81 18.41
C LEU A 18 -15.96 8.01 16.94
N LYS A 19 -15.77 9.27 16.53
CA LYS A 19 -15.22 9.60 15.22
C LYS A 19 -13.79 9.12 15.20
N SER A 20 -13.42 8.38 14.17
CA SER A 20 -12.03 8.01 13.91
C SER A 20 -11.16 9.28 13.98
N LEU A 21 -9.97 9.17 14.56
CA LEU A 21 -8.96 10.24 14.55
C LEU A 21 -8.36 10.44 13.15
N LEU A 22 -8.74 9.61 12.19
CA LEU A 22 -8.33 9.73 10.80
C LEU A 22 -9.16 10.79 10.07
N ASP A 23 -8.50 11.61 9.29
CA ASP A 23 -9.17 12.50 8.35
C ASP A 23 -9.84 11.71 7.20
N SER A 24 -10.58 12.42 6.35
CA SER A 24 -11.31 11.80 5.24
C SER A 24 -10.42 11.05 4.24
N GLN A 25 -9.19 11.53 4.02
CA GLN A 25 -8.25 10.93 3.07
C GLN A 25 -7.62 9.68 3.68
N GLU A 26 -7.17 9.79 4.92
CA GLU A 26 -6.63 8.67 5.70
C GLU A 26 -7.66 7.54 5.83
N MET A 27 -8.92 7.88 6.07
CA MET A 27 -10.03 6.92 6.13
C MET A 27 -10.24 6.19 4.78
N ALA A 28 -10.05 6.87 3.64
CA ALA A 28 -10.17 6.24 2.33
C ALA A 28 -9.09 5.17 2.12
N TYR A 29 -7.84 5.48 2.45
CA TYR A 29 -6.74 4.49 2.40
C TYR A 29 -6.94 3.35 3.41
N ALA A 30 -7.38 3.66 4.63
CA ALA A 30 -7.62 2.65 5.66
C ALA A 30 -8.68 1.62 5.21
N LYS A 31 -9.76 2.07 4.56
CA LYS A 31 -10.81 1.18 4.00
C LYS A 31 -10.25 0.21 2.96
N GLU A 32 -9.38 0.66 2.07
CA GLU A 32 -8.75 -0.23 1.08
C GLU A 32 -7.82 -1.24 1.74
N ILE A 33 -7.04 -0.85 2.75
CA ILE A 33 -6.16 -1.77 3.49
C ILE A 33 -6.98 -2.83 4.24
N ILE A 34 -8.08 -2.43 4.88
CA ILE A 34 -8.99 -3.37 5.57
C ILE A 34 -9.57 -4.37 4.56
N THR A 35 -10.00 -3.90 3.40
CA THR A 35 -10.57 -4.73 2.34
C THR A 35 -9.52 -5.70 1.78
N TYR A 36 -8.31 -5.21 1.50
CA TYR A 36 -7.18 -6.03 1.09
C TYR A 36 -6.86 -7.12 2.13
N ASN A 37 -6.78 -6.76 3.42
CA ASN A 37 -6.51 -7.72 4.48
C ASN A 37 -7.59 -8.80 4.58
N ARG A 38 -8.86 -8.44 4.34
CA ARG A 38 -9.96 -9.41 4.27
C ARG A 38 -9.73 -10.43 3.15
N PHE A 39 -9.31 -10.00 1.96
CA PHE A 39 -8.98 -10.92 0.86
C PHE A 39 -7.81 -11.86 1.19
N ILE A 40 -6.80 -11.36 1.90
CA ILE A 40 -5.66 -12.17 2.38
C ILE A 40 -6.13 -13.23 3.39
N ILE A 41 -6.93 -12.82 4.38
CA ILE A 41 -7.43 -13.72 5.44
C ILE A 41 -8.35 -14.80 4.85
N GLN A 42 -9.19 -14.44 3.89
CA GLN A 42 -10.08 -15.38 3.21
C GLN A 42 -9.35 -16.35 2.27
N GLY A 43 -8.04 -16.14 2.01
CA GLY A 43 -7.28 -16.98 1.09
C GLY A 43 -7.71 -16.87 -0.37
N THR A 44 -8.43 -15.79 -0.72
CA THR A 44 -8.83 -15.50 -2.09
C THR A 44 -7.65 -14.95 -2.92
N VAL A 45 -7.88 -14.69 -4.21
CA VAL A 45 -6.89 -14.04 -5.09
C VAL A 45 -6.42 -12.72 -4.45
N ARG A 46 -5.11 -12.60 -4.24
CA ARG A 46 -4.47 -11.42 -3.66
C ARG A 46 -4.49 -10.26 -4.67
N PRO A 47 -5.29 -9.20 -4.45
CA PRO A 47 -5.30 -8.07 -5.36
C PRO A 47 -4.01 -7.24 -5.23
N SER A 48 -3.69 -6.43 -6.24
CA SER A 48 -2.56 -5.50 -6.15
C SER A 48 -2.90 -4.35 -5.21
N LEU A 49 -2.24 -4.31 -4.04
CA LEU A 49 -2.42 -3.22 -3.08
C LEU A 49 -2.00 -1.88 -3.66
N VAL A 50 -0.90 -1.85 -4.43
CA VAL A 50 -0.41 -0.62 -5.09
C VAL A 50 -1.46 -0.05 -6.04
N GLN A 51 -2.13 -0.90 -6.81
CA GLN A 51 -3.19 -0.47 -7.71
C GLN A 51 -4.37 0.14 -6.92
N LYS A 52 -4.84 -0.56 -5.88
CA LYS A 52 -5.97 -0.10 -5.05
C LYS A 52 -5.69 1.24 -4.38
N LEU A 53 -4.50 1.43 -3.83
CA LEU A 53 -4.14 2.68 -3.18
C LEU A 53 -3.89 3.82 -4.20
N SER A 54 -3.40 3.51 -5.41
CA SER A 54 -3.31 4.49 -6.49
C SER A 54 -4.70 4.96 -6.95
N GLU A 55 -5.68 4.05 -7.07
CA GLU A 55 -7.07 4.40 -7.40
C GLU A 55 -7.67 5.36 -6.35
N VAL A 56 -7.37 5.16 -5.07
CA VAL A 56 -7.75 6.09 -4.00
C VAL A 56 -7.11 7.46 -4.21
N ALA A 57 -5.81 7.53 -4.48
CA ALA A 57 -5.13 8.80 -4.72
C ALA A 57 -5.76 9.63 -5.85
N ASP A 58 -6.10 8.96 -6.95
CA ASP A 58 -6.74 9.59 -8.11
C ASP A 58 -8.12 10.15 -7.74
N SER A 59 -8.88 9.43 -6.91
CA SER A 59 -10.18 9.90 -6.40
C SER A 59 -10.09 11.11 -5.46
N LEU A 60 -8.92 11.31 -4.81
CA LEU A 60 -8.69 12.45 -3.90
C LEU A 60 -8.30 13.74 -4.65
N ASN A 61 -8.14 13.66 -5.98
CA ASN A 61 -7.75 14.78 -6.85
C ASN A 61 -6.49 15.53 -6.37
N ASN A 62 -5.58 14.81 -5.71
CA ASN A 62 -4.31 15.36 -5.23
C ASN A 62 -3.19 14.92 -6.16
N LYS A 63 -2.87 15.78 -7.13
CA LYS A 63 -1.86 15.52 -8.16
C LYS A 63 -0.52 15.06 -7.59
N LYS A 64 -0.06 15.66 -6.48
CA LYS A 64 1.21 15.27 -5.85
C LYS A 64 1.16 13.83 -5.35
N VAL A 65 0.03 13.43 -4.75
CA VAL A 65 -0.14 12.07 -4.21
C VAL A 65 -0.30 11.06 -5.34
N SER A 66 -1.05 11.37 -6.41
CA SER A 66 -1.11 10.53 -7.61
C SER A 66 0.28 10.32 -8.24
N GLU A 67 1.09 11.39 -8.38
CA GLU A 67 2.47 11.27 -8.88
C GLU A 67 3.35 10.37 -8.00
N LEU A 68 3.16 10.38 -6.67
CA LEU A 68 3.86 9.47 -5.77
C LEU A 68 3.44 8.01 -6.01
N TRP A 69 2.14 7.75 -6.21
CA TRP A 69 1.65 6.40 -6.48
C TRP A 69 2.07 5.87 -7.84
N ASP A 70 2.19 6.74 -8.84
CA ASP A 70 2.77 6.38 -10.14
C ASP A 70 4.22 5.92 -9.97
N MET A 71 5.05 6.65 -9.21
CA MET A 71 6.40 6.19 -8.90
C MET A 71 6.42 4.80 -8.25
N VAL A 72 5.57 4.60 -7.24
CA VAL A 72 5.48 3.30 -6.55
C VAL A 72 5.04 2.19 -7.52
N ARG A 73 4.15 2.48 -8.47
CA ARG A 73 3.72 1.54 -9.50
C ARG A 73 4.86 1.09 -10.40
N TYR A 74 5.76 1.99 -10.81
CA TYR A 74 6.96 1.60 -11.57
C TYR A 74 7.92 0.77 -10.70
N MET A 75 8.21 1.23 -9.48
CA MET A 75 9.21 0.61 -8.60
C MET A 75 8.80 -0.77 -8.07
N THR A 76 7.51 -1.10 -8.12
CA THR A 76 7.00 -2.41 -7.69
C THR A 76 6.91 -3.44 -8.82
N GLN A 77 7.10 -3.03 -10.08
CA GLN A 77 7.20 -3.92 -11.23
C GLN A 77 8.60 -4.55 -11.32
N VAL A 78 9.04 -5.21 -10.26
CA VAL A 78 10.31 -5.92 -10.19
C VAL A 78 10.08 -7.41 -9.98
N PRO A 79 11.06 -8.29 -10.32
CA PRO A 79 10.89 -9.72 -10.15
C PRO A 79 10.50 -10.08 -8.71
N ALA A 80 9.44 -10.88 -8.57
CA ALA A 80 9.05 -11.40 -7.27
C ALA A 80 10.15 -12.32 -6.74
N GLN A 81 10.40 -12.25 -5.43
CA GLN A 81 11.30 -13.19 -4.77
C GLN A 81 10.65 -14.58 -4.76
N ALA A 82 11.29 -15.55 -5.41
CA ALA A 82 10.77 -16.93 -5.46
C ALA A 82 10.96 -17.68 -4.13
N SER A 83 12.15 -17.61 -3.53
CA SER A 83 12.49 -18.28 -2.27
C SER A 83 13.81 -17.75 -1.68
N GLY A 84 14.08 -18.00 -0.39
CA GLY A 84 15.36 -17.68 0.26
C GLY A 84 15.32 -16.46 1.17
N ASP A 85 16.49 -15.99 1.61
CA ASP A 85 16.61 -14.84 2.52
C ASP A 85 16.23 -13.52 1.79
N PRO A 86 15.18 -12.81 2.24
CA PRO A 86 14.77 -11.54 1.65
C PRO A 86 15.83 -10.45 1.71
N LEU A 87 16.69 -10.46 2.73
CA LEU A 87 17.76 -9.47 2.86
C LEU A 87 18.85 -9.69 1.82
N LEU A 88 19.17 -10.95 1.51
CA LEU A 88 20.11 -11.28 0.45
C LEU A 88 19.55 -10.95 -0.93
N PHE A 89 18.28 -11.29 -1.21
CA PHE A 89 17.65 -10.96 -2.48
C PHE A 89 17.60 -9.45 -2.72
N ARG A 90 17.33 -8.65 -1.67
CA ARG A 90 17.36 -7.18 -1.74
C ARG A 90 18.73 -6.61 -2.14
N ARG A 91 19.81 -7.32 -1.78
CA ARG A 91 21.18 -6.95 -2.13
C ARG A 91 21.66 -7.57 -3.45
N SER A 92 20.85 -8.40 -4.08
CA SER A 92 21.21 -9.03 -5.34
C SER A 92 21.34 -7.99 -6.46
N LYS A 93 22.33 -8.19 -7.33
CA LYS A 93 22.49 -7.35 -8.53
C LYS A 93 21.24 -7.37 -9.41
N VAL A 94 20.56 -8.52 -9.48
CA VAL A 94 19.32 -8.68 -10.26
C VAL A 94 18.26 -7.68 -9.80
N LEU A 95 17.95 -7.63 -8.50
CA LEU A 95 16.95 -6.70 -7.99
C LEU A 95 17.41 -5.24 -8.11
N GLN A 96 18.67 -4.95 -7.81
CA GLN A 96 19.21 -3.59 -7.93
C GLN A 96 19.13 -3.07 -9.37
N THR A 97 19.53 -3.87 -10.36
CA THR A 97 19.44 -3.50 -11.77
C THR A 97 17.98 -3.33 -12.21
N ALA A 98 17.06 -4.18 -11.75
CA ALA A 98 15.64 -4.03 -12.04
C ALA A 98 15.08 -2.72 -11.46
N LEU A 99 15.40 -2.38 -10.21
CA LEU A 99 15.00 -1.13 -9.57
C LEU A 99 15.54 0.09 -10.32
N ILE A 100 16.83 0.08 -10.69
CA ILE A 100 17.43 1.17 -11.48
C ILE A 100 16.74 1.31 -12.84
N SER A 101 16.44 0.18 -13.50
CA SER A 101 15.73 0.19 -14.78
C SER A 101 14.34 0.80 -14.64
N GLN A 102 13.60 0.45 -13.60
CA GLN A 102 12.26 1.01 -13.37
C GLN A 102 12.29 2.50 -13.00
N ALA A 103 13.27 2.92 -12.21
CA ALA A 103 13.47 4.33 -11.90
C ALA A 103 13.79 5.14 -13.17
N LYS A 104 14.69 4.63 -14.04
CA LYS A 104 14.99 5.25 -15.33
C LYS A 104 13.75 5.33 -16.22
N LYS A 105 13.00 4.24 -16.31
CA LYS A 105 11.78 4.18 -17.12
C LYS A 105 10.76 5.21 -16.67
N TYR A 106 10.49 5.29 -15.37
CA TYR A 106 9.59 6.30 -14.81
C TYR A 106 10.01 7.74 -15.18
N LEU A 107 11.32 8.04 -15.12
CA LEU A 107 11.84 9.36 -15.46
C LEU A 107 11.79 9.67 -16.97
N GLN A 108 11.73 8.65 -17.83
CA GLN A 108 11.63 8.80 -19.28
C GLN A 108 10.18 8.93 -19.77
N ASP A 109 9.26 8.24 -19.09
CA ASP A 109 7.83 8.22 -19.43
C ASP A 109 7.06 9.43 -18.85
N ARG A 110 7.74 10.28 -18.08
CA ARG A 110 7.21 11.51 -17.45
C ARG A 110 7.50 12.74 -18.29
#